data_AF-A0A484MYY7-F1
#
_entry.id   AF-A0A484MYY7-F1
#
_cell.length_a   1.000
_cell.length_b   1.000
_cell.length_c   1.000
_cell.angle_alpha   90.00
_cell.angle_beta   90.00
_cell.angle_gamma   90.00
#
_symmetry.space_group_name_H-M   'P 1'
#
loop_
_entity.id
_entity.type
_entity.pdbx_description
1 polymer ?
#
loop_
_entity_poly.entity_id
_entity_poly.type
_entity_poly.pdbx_seq_one_letter_code
_entity_poly.pdbx_strand_id
1 'polypeptide(L)'
;MPGPGCTEQRDETISTVQRGETMANGPEVNLQRFLQWLHLNNVQLRGCSIKYSDSNKGFGIFYSKNICDGIQLVVPLDLSITPMRVLQDPLFGPHCRAMYEEEEVDDRFLIILFLMVERLRKNSSWKPYFDILPTKFQNPLWFTDDELSELKGTTLYRATDLQKQKLHHLFYEKMKKLAEELLTLDGFPGRKITFEDFLWANSVFWSRAQNIPLPHSYVFPTSSEGQGRTTS
;
A
#
# COMPACT_ATOMS: atom_id res chain seq x y z
N MET A 1 -6.20 -70.27 36.20
CA MET A 1 -7.10 -69.10 36.25
C MET A 1 -6.80 -68.22 35.04
N PRO A 2 -7.79 -67.96 34.16
CA PRO A 2 -7.63 -67.33 32.85
C PRO A 2 -7.96 -65.82 32.81
N GLY A 3 -7.54 -65.16 31.72
CA GLY A 3 -8.21 -64.01 31.09
C GLY A 3 -7.47 -62.65 31.13
N PRO A 4 -7.79 -61.71 30.22
CA PRO A 4 -7.79 -61.79 28.74
C PRO A 4 -6.75 -60.75 28.19
N GLY A 5 -6.17 -60.83 26.99
CA GLY A 5 -6.82 -60.98 25.68
C GLY A 5 -7.39 -59.64 25.21
N CYS A 6 -6.61 -58.81 24.52
CA CYS A 6 -7.15 -57.89 23.50
C CYS A 6 -6.04 -57.41 22.55
N THR A 7 -6.07 -57.95 21.34
CA THR A 7 -5.50 -57.37 20.12
C THR A 7 -6.17 -56.04 19.83
N GLU A 8 -5.40 -55.01 19.52
CA GLU A 8 -5.92 -53.82 18.83
C GLU A 8 -4.96 -53.48 17.68
N GLN A 9 -5.43 -53.74 16.46
CA GLN A 9 -4.93 -53.13 15.23
C GLN A 9 -5.14 -51.62 15.33
N ARG A 10 -4.14 -50.83 14.93
CA ARG A 10 -4.40 -49.50 14.37
C ARG A 10 -3.64 -49.36 13.07
N ASP A 11 -4.43 -49.31 12.00
CA ASP A 11 -4.12 -48.70 10.73
C ASP A 11 -3.53 -47.30 10.96
N GLU A 12 -2.27 -47.11 10.58
CA GLU A 12 -1.80 -45.78 10.21
C GLU A 12 -1.64 -45.76 8.69
N THR A 13 -2.78 -45.51 8.05
CA THR A 13 -2.88 -45.01 6.69
C THR A 13 -1.98 -43.77 6.59
N ILE A 14 -0.83 -43.92 5.94
CA ILE A 14 0.02 -42.82 5.50
C ILE A 14 -0.80 -42.00 4.50
N SER A 15 -1.53 -41.01 5.00
CA SER A 15 -2.11 -39.98 4.15
C SER A 15 -0.94 -39.10 3.69
N THR A 16 -0.54 -39.35 2.46
CA THR A 16 0.37 -38.51 1.72
C THR A 16 -0.33 -37.16 1.59
N VAL A 17 -0.05 -36.23 2.51
CA VAL A 17 -0.50 -34.84 2.38
C VAL A 17 0.11 -34.31 1.10
N GLN A 18 -0.79 -34.02 0.17
CA GLN A 18 -0.51 -33.50 -1.15
C GLN A 18 0.32 -32.22 -1.01
N ARG A 19 1.63 -32.38 -1.20
CA ARG A 19 2.54 -31.32 -1.60
C ARG A 19 2.13 -30.93 -3.02
N GLY A 20 1.25 -29.93 -3.15
CA GLY A 20 0.75 -29.58 -4.48
C GLY A 20 -0.32 -28.50 -4.54
N GLU A 21 -0.30 -27.49 -3.66
CA GLU A 21 -1.19 -26.32 -3.81
C GLU A 21 -0.37 -25.01 -3.78
N THR A 22 -0.06 -24.51 -4.98
CA THR A 22 0.14 -23.10 -5.37
C THR A 22 0.97 -22.18 -4.45
N MET A 23 2.29 -22.36 -4.43
CA MET A 23 3.30 -21.48 -3.80
C MET A 23 3.50 -20.11 -4.51
N ALA A 24 2.48 -19.51 -5.08
CA ALA A 24 2.65 -18.30 -5.90
C ALA A 24 2.38 -16.98 -5.16
N ASN A 25 1.48 -16.95 -4.16
CA ASN A 25 0.95 -15.71 -3.56
C ASN A 25 0.61 -15.83 -2.06
N GLY A 26 1.55 -16.32 -1.24
CA GLY A 26 1.40 -16.29 0.22
C GLY A 26 1.90 -14.97 0.84
N PRO A 27 1.40 -14.56 2.03
CA PRO A 27 1.90 -13.38 2.75
C PRO A 27 3.43 -13.42 2.96
N GLU A 28 3.98 -14.62 3.18
CA GLU A 28 5.42 -14.85 3.36
C GLU A 28 6.23 -14.56 2.08
N VAL A 29 5.70 -14.91 0.91
CA VAL A 29 6.36 -14.64 -0.38
C VAL A 29 6.39 -13.13 -0.66
N ASN A 30 5.29 -12.43 -0.37
CA ASN A 30 5.25 -10.98 -0.50
C ASN A 30 6.20 -10.31 0.49
N LEU A 31 6.29 -10.81 1.73
CA LEU A 31 7.25 -10.33 2.72
C LEU A 31 8.70 -10.50 2.23
N GLN A 32 9.05 -11.65 1.66
CA GLN A 32 10.41 -11.86 1.12
C GLN A 32 10.75 -10.89 -0.02
N ARG A 33 9.82 -10.68 -0.96
CA ARG A 33 9.99 -9.69 -2.04
C ARG A 33 10.14 -8.27 -1.49
N PHE A 34 9.35 -7.92 -0.48
CA PHE A 34 9.43 -6.63 0.18
C PHE A 34 10.78 -6.44 0.89
N LEU A 35 11.26 -7.43 1.65
CA LEU A 35 12.57 -7.37 2.31
C LEU A 35 13.73 -7.21 1.31
N GLN A 36 13.66 -7.91 0.18
CA GLN A 36 14.64 -7.73 -0.90
C GLN A 36 14.58 -6.33 -1.50
N TRP A 37 13.37 -5.81 -1.73
CA TRP A 37 13.17 -4.45 -2.21
C TRP A 37 13.70 -3.39 -1.23
N LEU A 38 13.47 -3.57 0.09
CA LEU A 38 14.05 -2.71 1.12
C LEU A 38 15.58 -2.70 1.07
N HIS A 39 16.20 -3.88 0.92
CA HIS A 39 17.64 -4.01 0.82
C HIS A 39 18.20 -3.27 -0.41
N LEU A 40 17.57 -3.46 -1.59
CA LEU A 40 17.96 -2.79 -2.83
C LEU A 40 17.83 -1.27 -2.76
N ASN A 41 16.90 -0.76 -1.95
CA ASN A 41 16.68 0.66 -1.73
C ASN A 41 17.37 1.19 -0.46
N ASN A 42 18.43 0.52 0.00
CA ASN A 42 19.29 0.99 1.09
C ASN A 42 18.58 1.21 2.45
N VAL A 43 17.47 0.52 2.70
CA VAL A 43 16.81 0.51 4.01
C VAL A 43 17.61 -0.36 4.98
N GLN A 44 17.83 0.16 6.18
CA GLN A 44 18.61 -0.54 7.20
C GLN A 44 17.72 -0.99 8.35
N LEU A 45 17.58 -2.30 8.50
CA LEU A 45 16.98 -2.94 9.67
C LEU A 45 18.10 -3.26 10.67
N ARG A 46 18.21 -2.47 11.73
CA ARG A 46 19.25 -2.59 12.78
C ARG A 46 18.60 -3.20 14.01
N GLY A 47 18.97 -4.43 14.36
CA GLY A 47 18.42 -5.11 15.54
C GLY A 47 16.93 -5.46 15.47
N CYS A 48 16.27 -5.20 14.34
CA CYS A 48 14.85 -5.45 14.13
C CYS A 48 14.59 -6.33 12.88
N SER A 49 13.40 -6.91 12.83
CA SER A 49 12.93 -7.75 11.74
C SER A 49 11.45 -7.47 11.47
N ILE A 50 11.04 -7.57 10.21
CA ILE A 50 9.62 -7.48 9.85
C ILE A 50 9.07 -8.90 9.77
N LYS A 51 7.98 -9.17 10.48
CA LYS A 51 7.35 -10.49 10.50
C LYS A 51 5.84 -10.36 10.46
N TYR A 52 5.18 -11.39 9.96
CA TYR A 52 3.75 -11.53 10.11
C TYR A 52 3.41 -11.87 11.57
N SER A 53 2.48 -11.14 12.18
CA SER A 53 1.99 -11.41 13.54
C SER A 53 0.84 -12.40 13.50
N ASP A 54 -0.33 -11.95 13.05
CA ASP A 54 -1.57 -12.72 13.00
C ASP A 54 -2.56 -12.02 12.05
N SER A 55 -3.72 -12.64 11.83
CA SER A 55 -4.76 -12.12 10.92
C SER A 55 -5.35 -10.78 11.35
N ASN A 56 -5.30 -10.44 12.64
CA ASN A 56 -5.88 -9.22 13.18
C ASN A 56 -4.90 -8.05 13.11
N LYS A 57 -3.60 -8.30 13.29
CA LYS A 57 -2.57 -7.25 13.30
C LYS A 57 -1.81 -7.12 11.98
N GLY A 58 -1.73 -8.19 11.19
CA GLY A 58 -0.93 -8.24 9.97
C GLY A 58 0.58 -8.24 10.26
N PHE A 59 1.34 -7.51 9.46
CA PHE A 59 2.80 -7.39 9.61
C PHE A 59 3.19 -6.39 10.70
N GLY A 60 4.27 -6.69 11.41
CA GLY A 60 4.84 -5.82 12.43
C GLY A 60 6.37 -5.85 12.44
N ILE A 61 6.96 -4.88 13.14
CA ILE A 61 8.40 -4.82 13.40
C ILE A 61 8.67 -5.42 14.78
N PHE A 62 9.62 -6.36 14.83
CA PHE A 62 9.99 -7.11 16.03
C PHE A 62 11.47 -6.90 16.34
N TYR A 63 11.78 -6.62 17.60
CA TYR A 63 13.15 -6.49 18.07
C TYR A 63 13.79 -7.84 18.37
N SER A 64 15.10 -7.91 18.18
CA SER A 64 15.94 -9.02 18.64
C SER A 64 16.27 -8.84 20.13
N LYS A 65 16.42 -9.95 20.88
CA LYS A 65 16.54 -9.97 22.35
C LYS A 65 17.72 -9.20 22.96
N ASN A 66 18.65 -8.68 22.16
CA ASN A 66 19.79 -7.87 22.61
C ASN A 66 19.81 -6.56 21.82
N ILE A 67 19.13 -5.54 22.32
CA ILE A 67 19.11 -4.20 21.71
C ILE A 67 20.20 -3.36 22.39
N CYS A 68 21.10 -2.79 21.61
CA CYS A 68 21.87 -1.62 22.05
C CYS A 68 21.00 -0.37 21.82
N ASP A 69 20.99 0.56 22.78
CA ASP A 69 20.39 1.89 22.59
C ASP A 69 20.84 2.50 21.26
N GLY A 70 19.89 2.96 20.43
CA GLY A 70 20.21 3.53 19.12
C GLY A 70 19.10 3.44 18.07
N ILE A 71 19.44 3.86 16.85
CA ILE A 71 18.53 3.89 15.68
C ILE A 71 18.34 2.46 15.16
N GLN A 72 17.08 2.00 15.12
CA GLN A 72 16.71 0.62 14.78
C GLN A 72 16.25 0.45 13.32
N LEU A 73 15.76 1.52 12.70
CA LEU A 73 15.31 1.55 11.32
C LEU A 73 15.79 2.84 10.65
N VAL A 74 16.43 2.72 9.50
CA VAL A 74 16.78 3.87 8.65
C VAL A 74 16.13 3.66 7.29
N VAL A 75 15.26 4.58 6.90
CA VAL A 75 14.59 4.59 5.60
C VAL A 75 15.05 5.84 4.83
N PRO A 76 15.67 5.70 3.66
CA PRO A 76 15.99 6.86 2.82
C PRO A 76 14.73 7.64 2.46
N LEU A 77 14.83 8.97 2.43
CA LEU A 77 13.72 9.82 2.02
C LEU A 77 13.25 9.48 0.60
N ASP A 78 14.13 8.88 -0.22
CA ASP A 78 13.84 8.40 -1.58
C ASP A 78 12.75 7.33 -1.66
N LEU A 79 12.37 6.74 -0.52
CA LEU A 79 11.23 5.84 -0.43
C LEU A 79 9.95 6.50 0.12
N SER A 80 9.95 7.83 0.25
CA SER A 80 8.74 8.58 0.56
C SER A 80 7.95 8.88 -0.71
N ILE A 81 6.64 8.60 -0.67
CA ILE A 81 5.68 9.06 -1.67
C ILE A 81 5.19 10.43 -1.22
N THR A 82 5.48 11.48 -2.01
CA THR A 82 5.18 12.88 -1.65
C THR A 82 4.47 13.58 -2.81
N PRO A 83 3.66 14.63 -2.55
CA PRO A 83 2.93 15.33 -3.62
C PRO A 83 3.87 15.85 -4.71
N MET A 84 4.99 16.46 -4.30
CA MET A 84 5.98 16.99 -5.23
C MET A 84 6.63 15.90 -6.09
N ARG A 85 6.83 14.68 -5.55
CA ARG A 85 7.31 13.56 -6.37
C ARG A 85 6.28 13.06 -7.37
N VAL A 86 5.00 13.06 -7.00
CA VAL A 86 3.93 12.77 -7.96
C VAL A 86 3.92 13.79 -9.09
N LEU A 87 4.12 15.08 -8.79
CA LEU A 87 4.18 16.15 -9.79
C LEU A 87 5.44 16.14 -10.67
N GLN A 88 6.53 15.57 -10.16
CA GLN A 88 7.80 15.39 -10.88
C GLN A 88 7.85 14.08 -11.66
N ASP A 89 6.96 13.13 -11.37
CA ASP A 89 6.93 11.84 -12.05
C ASP A 89 6.56 12.02 -13.54
N PRO A 90 7.28 11.37 -14.48
CA PRO A 90 7.02 11.52 -15.92
C PRO A 90 5.63 11.09 -16.37
N LEU A 91 5.00 10.14 -15.68
CA LEU A 91 3.66 9.64 -16.01
C LEU A 91 2.58 10.57 -15.41
N PHE A 92 2.68 10.88 -14.12
CA PHE A 92 1.65 11.64 -13.40
C PHE A 92 1.76 13.15 -13.62
N GLY A 93 2.98 13.69 -13.59
CA GLY A 93 3.28 15.12 -13.61
C GLY A 93 2.59 15.90 -14.72
N PRO A 94 2.69 15.48 -16.01
CA PRO A 94 2.05 16.17 -17.12
C PRO A 94 0.53 16.34 -16.98
N HIS A 95 -0.14 15.41 -16.30
CA HIS A 95 -1.59 15.42 -16.13
C HIS A 95 -2.01 16.13 -14.83
N CYS A 96 -1.16 16.10 -13.81
CA CYS A 96 -1.51 16.60 -12.48
C CYS A 96 -1.10 18.04 -12.21
N ARG A 97 -0.06 18.55 -12.90
CA ARG A 97 0.56 19.84 -12.56
C ARG A 97 -0.37 21.03 -12.75
N ALA A 98 -1.01 21.15 -13.91
CA ALA A 98 -1.94 22.25 -14.17
C ALA A 98 -3.11 22.24 -13.18
N MET A 99 -3.74 21.08 -12.97
CA MET A 99 -4.83 20.95 -12.00
C MET A 99 -4.41 21.33 -10.57
N TYR A 100 -3.15 21.08 -10.19
CA TYR A 100 -2.64 21.42 -8.87
C TYR A 100 -2.36 22.92 -8.73
N GLU A 101 -1.75 23.53 -9.75
CA GLU A 101 -1.47 24.97 -9.82
C GLU A 101 -2.75 25.81 -9.84
N GLU A 102 -3.81 25.28 -10.48
CA GLU A 102 -5.16 25.87 -10.52
C GLU A 102 -5.99 25.56 -9.26
N GLU A 103 -5.39 24.93 -8.25
CA GLU A 103 -6.03 24.52 -6.98
C GLU A 103 -7.26 23.61 -7.15
N GLU A 104 -7.42 22.97 -8.30
CA GLU A 104 -8.50 22.02 -8.54
C GLU A 104 -8.26 20.67 -7.84
N VAL A 105 -7.00 20.35 -7.53
CA VAL A 105 -6.60 19.16 -6.77
C VAL A 105 -5.63 19.55 -5.67
N ASP A 106 -5.70 18.83 -4.55
CA ASP A 106 -4.81 19.02 -3.41
C ASP A 106 -3.77 17.89 -3.28
N ASP A 107 -2.86 18.03 -2.32
CA ASP A 107 -1.85 17.02 -2.00
C ASP A 107 -2.43 15.63 -1.79
N ARG A 108 -3.60 15.54 -1.15
CA ARG A 108 -4.25 14.27 -0.82
C ARG A 108 -4.74 13.58 -2.10
N PHE A 109 -5.33 14.33 -3.01
CA PHE A 109 -5.75 13.83 -4.31
C PHE A 109 -4.56 13.22 -5.06
N LEU A 110 -3.41 13.92 -5.11
CA LEU A 110 -2.21 13.44 -5.79
C LEU A 110 -1.71 12.11 -5.22
N ILE A 111 -1.62 12.00 -3.89
CA ILE A 111 -1.15 10.77 -3.25
C ILE A 111 -2.14 9.63 -3.45
N ILE A 112 -3.45 9.87 -3.31
CA ILE A 112 -4.46 8.83 -3.50
C ILE A 112 -4.47 8.35 -4.96
N LEU A 113 -4.33 9.26 -5.94
CA LEU A 113 -4.19 8.91 -7.35
C LEU A 113 -2.97 8.01 -7.58
N PHE A 114 -1.81 8.41 -7.05
CA PHE A 114 -0.57 7.66 -7.17
C PHE A 114 -0.70 6.25 -6.58
N LEU A 115 -1.21 6.13 -5.35
CA LEU A 115 -1.43 4.85 -4.69
C LEU A 115 -2.35 3.93 -5.51
N MET A 116 -3.44 4.47 -6.03
CA MET A 116 -4.41 3.70 -6.82
C MET A 116 -3.81 3.21 -8.13
N VAL A 117 -3.18 4.10 -8.90
CA VAL A 117 -2.61 3.78 -10.21
C VAL A 117 -1.43 2.82 -10.06
N GLU A 118 -0.47 3.11 -9.17
CA GLU A 118 0.71 2.26 -8.99
C GLU A 118 0.36 0.84 -8.53
N ARG A 119 -0.66 0.66 -7.69
CA ARG A 119 -1.15 -0.67 -7.30
C ARG A 119 -1.64 -1.47 -8.52
N LEU A 120 -2.24 -0.79 -9.49
CA LEU A 120 -2.78 -1.42 -10.70
C LEU A 120 -1.72 -1.61 -11.79
N ARG A 121 -0.63 -0.84 -11.79
CA ARG A 121 0.48 -1.01 -12.74
C ARG A 121 1.20 -2.34 -12.53
N LYS A 122 1.47 -3.07 -13.62
CA LYS A 122 2.21 -4.34 -13.54
C LYS A 122 3.71 -4.13 -13.31
N ASN A 123 4.26 -3.05 -13.85
CA ASN A 123 5.68 -2.75 -13.85
C ASN A 123 6.06 -1.67 -12.82
N SER A 124 5.23 -1.48 -11.79
CA SER A 124 5.53 -0.53 -10.72
C SER A 124 6.76 -0.97 -9.94
N SER A 125 7.73 -0.07 -9.77
CA SER A 125 8.89 -0.28 -8.90
C SER A 125 8.50 -0.37 -7.42
N TRP A 126 7.32 0.16 -7.05
CA TRP A 126 6.74 0.12 -5.71
C TRP A 126 5.91 -1.13 -5.44
N LYS A 127 5.78 -2.02 -6.43
CA LYS A 127 4.96 -3.23 -6.30
C LYS A 127 5.26 -4.06 -5.04
N PRO A 128 6.53 -4.28 -4.62
CA PRO A 128 6.81 -5.00 -3.38
C PRO A 128 6.27 -4.30 -2.12
N TYR A 129 6.23 -2.96 -2.11
CA TYR A 129 5.61 -2.19 -1.03
C TYR A 129 4.09 -2.31 -1.05
N PHE A 130 3.44 -2.25 -2.21
CA PHE A 130 1.99 -2.38 -2.29
C PHE A 130 1.48 -3.80 -2.00
N ASP A 131 2.24 -4.83 -2.38
CA ASP A 131 1.88 -6.23 -2.17
C ASP A 131 1.89 -6.66 -0.68
N ILE A 132 2.49 -5.87 0.21
CA ILE A 132 2.48 -6.10 1.68
C ILE A 132 1.44 -5.26 2.42
N LEU A 133 0.81 -4.27 1.78
CA LEU A 133 -0.24 -3.47 2.41
C LEU A 133 -1.53 -4.29 2.61
N PRO A 134 -2.38 -3.92 3.59
CA PRO A 134 -3.68 -4.56 3.75
C PRO A 134 -4.51 -4.43 2.48
N THR A 135 -5.21 -5.51 2.13
CA THR A 135 -6.12 -5.53 0.97
C THR A 135 -7.51 -4.99 1.30
N LYS A 136 -7.90 -5.04 2.59
CA LYS A 136 -9.16 -4.56 3.13
C LYS A 136 -8.93 -3.82 4.44
N PHE A 137 -9.90 -3.01 4.83
CA PHE A 137 -9.88 -2.23 6.07
C PHE A 137 -11.17 -2.48 6.86
N GLN A 138 -11.10 -2.31 8.18
CA GLN A 138 -12.22 -2.55 9.10
C GLN A 138 -12.93 -1.25 9.50
N ASN A 139 -12.78 -0.18 8.71
CA ASN A 139 -13.45 1.09 8.98
C ASN A 139 -14.85 1.11 8.32
N PRO A 140 -15.79 1.93 8.82
CA PRO A 140 -17.18 1.95 8.32
C PRO A 140 -17.36 2.24 6.83
N LEU A 141 -16.37 2.83 6.15
CA LEU A 141 -16.44 3.03 4.70
C LEU A 141 -16.39 1.69 3.92
N TRP A 142 -15.89 0.63 4.55
CA TRP A 142 -15.80 -0.73 3.99
C TRP A 142 -16.96 -1.64 4.41
N PHE A 143 -17.85 -1.15 5.27
CA PHE A 143 -19.01 -1.93 5.69
C PHE A 143 -19.96 -2.13 4.52
N THR A 144 -20.48 -3.35 4.45
CA THR A 144 -21.67 -3.69 3.65
C THR A 144 -22.86 -2.86 4.10
N ASP A 145 -23.91 -2.82 3.28
CA ASP A 145 -25.13 -2.08 3.62
C ASP A 145 -25.79 -2.62 4.90
N ASP A 146 -25.75 -3.93 5.11
CA ASP A 146 -26.25 -4.58 6.32
C ASP A 146 -25.43 -4.17 7.55
N GLU A 147 -24.10 -4.30 7.50
CA GLU A 147 -23.21 -3.88 8.60
C GLU A 147 -23.33 -2.39 8.92
N LEU A 148 -23.48 -1.54 7.89
CA LEU A 148 -23.69 -0.11 8.10
C LEU A 148 -25.07 0.16 8.70
N SER A 149 -26.08 -0.65 8.37
CA SER A 149 -27.44 -0.49 8.90
C SER A 149 -27.52 -0.71 10.42
N GLU A 150 -26.63 -1.53 10.98
CA GLU A 150 -26.49 -1.73 12.43
C GLU A 150 -26.04 -0.45 13.16
N LEU A 151 -25.44 0.51 12.44
CA LEU A 151 -25.03 1.80 13.00
C LEU A 151 -26.15 2.85 12.94
N LYS A 152 -27.34 2.55 12.38
CA LYS A 152 -28.44 3.51 12.25
C LYS A 152 -28.80 4.16 13.58
N GLY A 153 -29.07 5.46 13.53
CA GLY A 153 -29.34 6.28 14.73
C GLY A 153 -28.09 6.84 15.40
N THR A 154 -26.88 6.40 15.02
CA THR A 154 -25.63 6.99 15.51
C THR A 154 -25.16 8.16 14.65
N THR A 155 -24.35 9.05 15.22
CA THR A 155 -23.61 10.06 14.45
C THR A 155 -22.63 9.42 13.47
N LEU A 156 -22.06 8.26 13.81
CA LEU A 156 -21.12 7.53 12.96
C LEU A 156 -21.77 7.08 11.65
N TYR A 157 -23.02 6.58 11.69
CA TYR A 157 -23.76 6.22 10.47
C TYR A 157 -23.91 7.41 9.53
N ARG A 158 -24.41 8.54 10.04
CA ARG A 158 -24.62 9.76 9.23
C ARG A 158 -23.32 10.29 8.64
N ALA A 159 -22.25 10.31 9.44
CA ALA A 159 -20.93 10.75 8.98
C ALA A 159 -20.37 9.80 7.90
N THR A 160 -20.53 8.49 8.09
CA THR A 160 -20.06 7.47 7.14
C THR A 160 -20.83 7.55 5.83
N ASP A 161 -22.15 7.67 5.86
CA ASP A 161 -23.00 7.79 4.67
C ASP A 161 -22.64 9.04 3.85
N LEU A 162 -22.55 10.21 4.51
CA LEU A 162 -22.12 11.44 3.85
C LEU A 162 -20.71 11.32 3.26
N GLN A 163 -19.79 10.68 3.97
CA GLN A 163 -18.43 10.47 3.47
C GLN A 163 -18.38 9.52 2.28
N LYS A 164 -19.15 8.41 2.31
CA LYS A 164 -19.28 7.48 1.17
C LYS A 164 -19.80 8.22 -0.07
N GLN A 165 -20.83 9.05 0.07
CA GLN A 165 -21.38 9.84 -1.04
C GLN A 165 -20.35 10.81 -1.64
N LYS A 166 -19.62 11.55 -0.79
CA LYS A 166 -18.54 12.44 -1.23
C LYS A 166 -17.44 11.70 -1.99
N LEU A 167 -17.02 10.55 -1.46
CA LEU A 167 -16.00 9.71 -2.08
C LEU A 167 -16.47 9.14 -3.42
N HIS A 168 -17.73 8.69 -3.51
CA HIS A 168 -18.32 8.22 -4.77
C HIS A 168 -18.30 9.33 -5.83
N HIS A 169 -18.74 10.53 -5.47
CA HIS A 169 -18.72 11.67 -6.39
C HIS A 169 -17.30 12.00 -6.85
N LEU A 170 -16.33 12.11 -5.92
CA LEU A 170 -14.93 12.39 -6.27
C LEU A 170 -14.34 11.33 -7.21
N PHE A 171 -14.66 10.06 -6.98
CA PHE A 171 -14.20 8.96 -7.83
C PHE A 171 -14.74 9.07 -9.25
N TYR A 172 -16.06 9.15 -9.40
CA TYR A 172 -16.69 9.10 -10.72
C TYR A 172 -16.50 10.37 -11.54
N GLU A 173 -16.50 11.55 -10.90
CA GLU A 173 -16.38 12.83 -11.62
C GLU A 173 -14.94 13.15 -12.02
N LYS A 174 -13.96 12.79 -11.19
CA LYS A 174 -12.57 13.25 -11.40
C LYS A 174 -11.57 12.11 -11.47
N MET A 175 -11.52 11.26 -10.44
CA MET A 175 -10.38 10.37 -10.27
C MET A 175 -10.36 9.19 -11.25
N LYS A 176 -11.53 8.64 -11.60
CA LYS A 176 -11.64 7.46 -12.47
C LYS A 176 -11.06 7.72 -13.86
N LYS A 177 -11.51 8.78 -14.52
CA LYS A 177 -11.07 9.14 -15.88
C LYS A 177 -9.56 9.37 -15.93
N LEU A 178 -9.05 10.18 -15.00
CA LEU A 178 -7.62 10.48 -14.92
C LEU A 178 -6.78 9.22 -14.71
N ALA A 179 -7.21 8.32 -13.83
CA ALA A 179 -6.47 7.08 -13.58
C ALA A 179 -6.53 6.10 -14.78
N GLU A 180 -7.66 6.02 -15.48
CA GLU A 180 -7.79 5.22 -16.71
C GLU A 180 -6.89 5.75 -17.84
N GLU A 181 -6.77 7.07 -17.97
CA GLU A 181 -5.84 7.74 -18.90
C GLU A 181 -4.38 7.41 -18.56
N LEU A 182 -3.98 7.53 -17.29
CA LEU A 182 -2.61 7.21 -16.85
C LEU A 182 -2.25 5.74 -17.08
N LEU A 183 -3.16 4.80 -16.78
CA LEU A 183 -2.92 3.37 -17.06
C LEU A 183 -2.84 3.06 -18.56
N THR A 184 -3.61 3.78 -19.38
CA THR A 184 -3.56 3.66 -20.84
C THR A 184 -2.19 4.10 -21.37
N LEU A 185 -1.66 5.21 -20.87
CA LEU A 185 -0.34 5.73 -21.23
C LEU A 185 0.81 4.79 -20.78
N ASP A 186 0.63 4.08 -19.66
CA ASP A 186 1.58 3.06 -19.19
C ASP A 186 1.50 1.73 -19.98
N GLY A 187 0.73 1.68 -21.07
CA GLY A 187 0.61 0.49 -21.93
C GLY A 187 -0.37 -0.57 -21.39
N PHE A 188 -1.28 -0.18 -20.50
CA PHE A 188 -2.35 -1.03 -19.98
C PHE A 188 -3.75 -0.49 -20.34
N PRO A 189 -4.06 -0.31 -21.64
CA PRO A 189 -5.36 0.20 -22.07
C PRO A 189 -6.49 -0.75 -21.64
N GLY A 190 -7.62 -0.17 -21.25
CA GLY A 190 -8.84 -0.93 -20.93
C GLY A 190 -8.82 -1.66 -19.59
N ARG A 191 -7.84 -1.41 -18.72
CA ARG A 191 -7.89 -1.91 -17.33
C ARG A 191 -9.02 -1.21 -16.59
N LYS A 192 -10.06 -1.99 -16.24
CA LYS A 192 -11.22 -1.49 -15.51
C LYS A 192 -10.81 -1.06 -14.10
N ILE A 193 -11.00 0.23 -13.79
CA ILE A 193 -10.83 0.77 -12.44
C ILE A 193 -12.18 0.72 -11.73
N THR A 194 -12.18 0.24 -10.48
CA THR A 194 -13.37 0.14 -9.65
C THR A 194 -13.35 1.15 -8.50
N PHE A 195 -14.52 1.42 -7.92
CA PHE A 195 -14.59 2.25 -6.71
C PHE A 195 -13.83 1.63 -5.53
N GLU A 196 -13.73 0.30 -5.45
CA GLU A 196 -12.98 -0.39 -4.41
C GLU A 196 -11.47 -0.12 -4.51
N ASP A 197 -10.91 0.02 -5.72
CA ASP A 197 -9.51 0.40 -5.94
C ASP A 197 -9.21 1.79 -5.37
N PHE A 198 -10.11 2.74 -5.61
CA PHE A 198 -10.05 4.09 -5.06
C PHE A 198 -10.22 4.09 -3.54
N LEU A 199 -11.22 3.38 -3.03
CA LEU A 199 -11.49 3.30 -1.60
C LEU A 199 -10.31 2.70 -0.84
N TRP A 200 -9.62 1.72 -1.44
CA TRP A 200 -8.35 1.19 -0.94
C TRP A 200 -7.27 2.26 -0.87
N ALA A 201 -7.04 3.01 -1.95
CA ALA A 201 -6.01 4.05 -1.95
C ALA A 201 -6.29 5.14 -0.91
N ASN A 202 -7.55 5.59 -0.81
CA ASN A 202 -8.00 6.51 0.23
C ASN A 202 -7.77 5.94 1.64
N SER A 203 -8.05 4.66 1.85
CA SER A 203 -7.87 4.02 3.17
C SER A 203 -6.41 3.82 3.54
N VAL A 204 -5.55 3.50 2.57
CA VAL A 204 -4.09 3.48 2.74
C VAL A 204 -3.60 4.86 3.14
N PHE A 205 -4.01 5.91 2.42
CA PHE A 205 -3.64 7.28 2.73
C PHE A 205 -4.01 7.65 4.18
N TRP A 206 -5.28 7.53 4.57
CA TRP A 206 -5.74 7.94 5.91
C TRP A 206 -5.18 7.11 7.07
N SER A 207 -4.75 5.87 6.81
CA SER A 207 -4.19 5.01 7.86
C SER A 207 -2.66 5.06 7.97
N ARG A 208 -1.95 5.56 6.94
CA ARG A 208 -0.48 5.45 6.84
C ARG A 208 0.24 6.73 6.43
N ALA A 209 -0.46 7.75 5.94
CA ALA A 209 0.17 9.02 5.65
C ALA A 209 0.73 9.64 6.94
N GLN A 210 1.89 10.28 6.83
CA GLN A 210 2.58 10.97 7.90
C GLN A 210 3.06 12.33 7.40
N ASN A 211 3.00 13.33 8.25
CA ASN A 211 3.65 14.62 7.99
C ASN A 211 5.12 14.52 8.40
N ILE A 212 5.99 14.38 7.42
CA ILE A 212 7.44 14.29 7.64
C ILE A 212 8.06 15.61 7.18
N PRO A 213 8.85 16.31 8.02
CA PRO A 213 9.58 17.49 7.58
C PRO A 213 10.66 17.05 6.58
N LEU A 214 10.56 17.53 5.35
CA LEU A 214 11.52 17.26 4.29
C LEU A 214 12.41 18.48 4.06
N PRO A 215 13.73 18.31 3.89
CA PRO A 215 14.60 19.41 3.48
C PRO A 215 14.11 20.03 2.17
N HIS A 216 14.15 21.37 2.06
CA HIS A 216 13.72 22.06 0.84
C HIS A 216 14.47 21.56 -0.41
N SER A 217 15.78 21.32 -0.30
CA SER A 217 16.60 20.79 -1.38
C SER A 217 16.20 19.39 -1.85
N TYR A 218 15.52 18.63 -0.99
CA TYR A 218 15.01 17.31 -1.31
C TYR A 218 13.68 17.38 -2.07
N VAL A 219 12.84 18.35 -1.71
CA VAL A 219 11.54 18.58 -2.35
C VAL A 219 11.71 19.30 -3.70
N PHE A 220 12.63 20.24 -3.76
CA PHE A 220 12.96 21.06 -4.92
C PHE A 220 14.46 20.89 -5.25
N PRO A 221 14.85 19.79 -5.89
CA PRO A 221 16.23 19.61 -6.32
C PRO A 221 16.59 20.70 -7.34
N THR A 222 17.61 21.49 -7.04
CA THR A 222 18.19 22.44 -8.01
C THR A 222 18.76 21.65 -9.19
N SER A 223 18.20 21.84 -10.38
CA SER A 223 18.76 21.32 -11.63
C SER A 223 20.21 21.79 -11.77
N SER A 224 21.17 20.88 -11.83
CA SER A 224 22.59 21.20 -12.06
C SER A 224 22.88 21.56 -13.52
N GLU A 225 22.02 22.35 -14.16
CA GLU A 225 22.18 22.84 -15.52
C GLU A 225 22.15 24.37 -15.48
N GLY A 226 23.33 24.99 -15.29
CA GLY A 226 23.44 26.45 -15.30
C GLY A 226 24.81 27.04 -14.91
N GLN A 227 25.67 26.30 -14.21
CA GLN A 227 27.04 26.75 -13.93
C GLN A 227 28.00 26.29 -15.02
N GLY A 228 27.89 26.93 -16.19
CA GLY A 228 28.75 26.62 -17.34
C GLY A 228 28.69 27.64 -18.45
N ARG A 229 28.39 28.91 -18.18
CA ARG A 229 28.54 30.00 -19.16
C ARG A 229 28.94 31.31 -18.50
N THR A 230 30.19 31.39 -18.07
CA THR A 230 30.95 32.64 -17.98
C THR A 230 32.42 32.30 -18.06
N THR A 231 33.03 32.53 -19.23
CA THR A 231 34.31 33.25 -19.43
C THR A 231 34.79 33.05 -20.86
N SER A 232 34.60 34.08 -21.69
CA SER A 232 35.58 34.54 -22.69
C SER A 232 35.31 36.01 -22.92
#